data_AF-A0A946RJF1-F1
#
_entry.id   AF-A0A946RJF1-F1
#
_cell.length_a   1.000
_cell.length_b   1.000
_cell.length_c   1.000
_cell.angle_alpha   90.00
_cell.angle_beta   90.00
_cell.angle_gamma   90.00
#
_symmetry.space_group_name_H-M   'P 1'
#
loop_
_entity.id
_entity.type
_entity.pdbx_description
1 polymer ?
#
loop_
_entity_poly.entity_id
_entity_poly.type
_entity_poly.pdbx_seq_one_letter_code
_entity_poly.pdbx_strand_id
1 'polypeptide(L)'
;MKKSLKIVGWVFLGIFLQFKFSALYGIVFLENLNFHDRSYFVEMKLVPASQSVHLLNLKTTVHHSLGADYFSNVYIPDGFQVVNKKPYAGAEKIKGYLAYQMNMKRKYRDVLSAEDFIITPSSPDTNIEATPILVHFE
;
A
#
# COMPACT_ATOMS: atom_id res chain seq x y z
N MET A 1 10.43 13.39 -57.01
CA MET A 1 10.84 14.31 -55.91
C MET A 1 9.67 14.93 -55.14
N LYS A 2 8.61 15.48 -55.76
CA LYS A 2 7.52 16.15 -55.01
C LYS A 2 6.67 15.23 -54.10
N LYS A 3 6.46 13.96 -54.46
CA LYS A 3 5.71 12.99 -53.62
C LYS A 3 6.53 12.47 -52.43
N SER A 4 7.83 12.23 -52.62
CA SER A 4 8.70 11.73 -51.54
C SER A 4 8.88 12.75 -50.43
N LEU A 5 9.03 14.04 -50.77
CA LEU A 5 9.08 15.15 -49.79
C LEU A 5 7.81 15.26 -48.95
N LYS A 6 6.63 15.03 -49.53
CA LYS A 6 5.37 14.99 -48.77
C LYS A 6 5.34 13.82 -47.78
N ILE A 7 5.76 12.63 -48.19
CA ILE A 7 5.78 11.45 -47.32
C ILE A 7 6.75 11.67 -46.15
N VAL A 8 7.95 12.18 -46.43
CA VAL A 8 8.94 12.52 -45.40
C VAL A 8 8.38 13.56 -44.42
N GLY A 9 7.68 14.58 -44.92
CA GLY A 9 7.01 15.58 -44.07
C GLY A 9 5.96 14.97 -43.13
N TRP A 10 5.15 14.02 -43.60
CA TRP A 10 4.17 13.32 -42.76
C TRP A 10 4.83 12.43 -41.68
N VAL A 11 5.96 11.79 -42.00
CA VAL A 11 6.73 10.99 -41.03
C VAL A 11 7.29 11.89 -39.93
N PHE A 12 7.93 13.01 -40.29
CA PHE A 12 8.44 13.96 -39.31
C PHE A 12 7.33 14.59 -38.45
N LEU A 13 6.16 14.87 -39.03
CA LEU A 13 5.01 15.37 -38.29
C LEU A 13 4.49 14.34 -37.27
N GLY A 14 4.41 13.05 -37.65
CA GLY A 14 4.02 11.98 -36.74
C GLY A 14 5.00 11.81 -35.57
N ILE A 15 6.30 11.85 -35.85
CA ILE A 15 7.36 11.79 -34.83
C ILE A 15 7.28 13.01 -33.89
N PHE A 16 7.10 14.21 -34.45
CA PHE A 16 6.99 15.45 -33.68
C PHE A 16 5.77 15.44 -32.75
N LEU A 17 4.61 14.98 -33.24
CA LEU A 17 3.40 14.80 -32.45
C LEU A 17 3.65 13.80 -31.31
N GLN A 18 4.27 12.64 -31.59
CA GLN A 18 4.60 11.65 -30.56
C GLN A 18 5.51 12.22 -29.46
N PHE A 19 6.52 13.03 -29.80
CA PHE A 19 7.38 13.68 -28.81
C PHE A 19 6.62 14.69 -27.94
N LYS A 20 5.67 15.45 -28.51
CA LYS A 20 4.84 16.40 -27.75
C LYS A 20 3.87 15.70 -26.79
N PHE A 21 3.25 14.60 -27.21
CA PHE A 21 2.40 13.80 -26.31
C PHE A 21 3.21 13.12 -25.19
N SER A 22 4.43 12.68 -25.48
CA SER A 22 5.34 12.14 -24.46
C SER A 22 5.74 13.18 -23.41
N ALA A 23 6.08 14.40 -23.83
CA ALA A 23 6.40 15.49 -22.92
C ALA A 23 5.18 15.93 -22.08
N LEU A 24 3.99 16.02 -22.69
CA LEU A 24 2.75 16.33 -21.98
C LEU A 24 2.40 15.25 -20.95
N TYR A 25 2.58 13.98 -21.30
CA TYR A 25 2.44 12.86 -20.37
C TYR A 25 3.45 12.95 -19.22
N GLY A 26 4.71 13.30 -19.52
CA GLY A 26 5.75 13.52 -18.52
C GLY A 26 5.41 14.67 -17.57
N ILE A 27 4.85 15.78 -18.06
CA ILE A 27 4.42 16.92 -17.23
C ILE A 27 3.25 16.52 -16.34
N VAL A 28 2.21 15.87 -16.88
CA VAL A 28 1.06 15.39 -16.09
C VAL A 28 1.48 14.34 -15.05
N PHE A 29 2.50 13.54 -15.36
CA PHE A 29 3.07 12.56 -14.43
C PHE A 29 3.89 13.24 -13.31
N LEU A 30 4.73 14.23 -13.64
CA LEU A 30 5.47 15.05 -12.68
C LEU A 30 4.53 15.88 -11.79
N GLU A 31 3.48 16.44 -12.37
CA GLU A 31 2.44 17.15 -11.65
C GLU A 31 1.70 16.19 -10.70
N ASN A 32 1.32 14.99 -11.15
CA ASN A 32 0.78 13.97 -10.26
C ASN A 32 1.76 13.58 -9.13
N LEU A 33 3.04 13.40 -9.42
CA LEU A 33 4.03 13.06 -8.39
C LEU A 33 4.17 14.15 -7.31
N ASN A 34 4.08 15.42 -7.70
CA ASN A 34 4.20 16.56 -6.78
C ASN A 34 2.91 16.89 -6.01
N PHE A 35 1.73 16.53 -6.54
CA PHE A 35 0.45 16.85 -5.91
C PHE A 35 -0.06 15.80 -4.90
N HIS A 36 0.58 14.64 -4.81
CA HIS A 36 0.14 13.58 -3.88
C HIS A 36 1.03 13.52 -2.65
N ASP A 37 0.77 14.44 -1.72
CA ASP A 37 1.16 14.25 -0.33
C ASP A 37 0.44 12.97 0.15
N ARG A 38 1.20 11.87 0.31
CA ARG A 38 0.62 10.55 0.60
C ARG A 38 0.21 10.50 2.07
N SER A 39 -0.98 10.99 2.38
CA SER A 39 -1.58 10.83 3.71
C SER A 39 -2.25 9.46 3.82
N TYR A 40 -1.67 8.58 4.63
CA TYR A 40 -2.27 7.30 4.99
C TYR A 40 -3.03 7.46 6.31
N PHE A 41 -4.32 7.16 6.29
CA PHE A 41 -5.11 7.06 7.52
C PHE A 41 -5.18 5.60 7.94
N VAL A 42 -4.61 5.29 9.10
CA VAL A 42 -4.70 4.00 9.77
C VAL A 42 -5.70 4.12 10.90
N GLU A 43 -6.88 3.55 10.71
CA GLU A 43 -7.86 3.41 11.79
C GLU A 43 -7.65 2.05 12.45
N MET A 44 -7.33 2.07 13.76
CA MET A 44 -7.19 0.88 14.60
C MET A 44 -8.33 0.84 15.61
N LYS A 45 -9.15 -0.20 15.56
CA LYS A 45 -10.16 -0.46 16.58
C LYS A 45 -9.86 -1.77 17.27
N LEU A 46 -9.50 -1.68 18.55
CA LEU A 46 -9.36 -2.84 19.43
C LEU A 46 -10.74 -3.11 20.05
N VAL A 47 -11.44 -4.13 19.55
CA VAL A 47 -12.69 -4.56 20.18
C VAL A 47 -12.32 -5.55 21.29
N PRO A 48 -12.79 -5.35 22.53
CA PRO A 48 -12.66 -6.38 23.56
C PRO A 48 -13.56 -7.56 23.18
N ALA A 49 -13.02 -8.50 22.39
CA ALA A 49 -13.48 -9.87 22.46
C ALA A 49 -13.00 -10.44 23.81
N SER A 50 -13.67 -11.49 24.29
CA SER A 50 -13.40 -12.15 25.60
C SER A 50 -11.90 -12.12 25.95
N GLN A 51 -11.53 -11.84 27.20
CA GLN A 51 -10.18 -11.49 27.70
C GLN A 51 -8.94 -12.19 27.07
N SER A 52 -9.09 -13.34 26.41
CA SER A 52 -8.06 -14.10 25.69
C SER A 52 -7.97 -13.85 24.16
N VAL A 53 -8.93 -13.14 23.56
CA VAL A 53 -8.99 -12.89 22.11
C VAL A 53 -9.22 -11.40 21.88
N HIS A 54 -8.40 -10.79 21.05
CA HIS A 54 -8.52 -9.39 20.65
C HIS A 54 -8.78 -9.32 19.15
N LEU A 55 -9.76 -8.51 18.76
CA LEU A 55 -10.01 -8.20 17.35
C LEU A 55 -9.37 -6.85 17.04
N LEU A 56 -8.33 -6.86 16.21
CA LEU A 56 -7.72 -5.65 15.65
C LEU A 56 -8.28 -5.41 14.26
N ASN A 57 -9.11 -4.38 14.14
CA ASN A 57 -9.51 -3.86 12.84
C ASN A 57 -8.46 -2.88 12.35
N LEU A 58 -7.88 -3.13 11.18
CA LEU A 58 -6.99 -2.21 10.50
C LEU A 58 -7.64 -1.77 9.19
N LYS A 59 -7.90 -0.48 9.09
CA LYS A 59 -8.41 0.14 7.87
C LYS A 59 -7.41 1.16 7.36
N THR A 60 -6.95 0.94 6.14
CA THR A 60 -6.08 1.88 5.44
C THR A 60 -6.86 2.61 4.36
N THR A 61 -6.83 3.94 4.43
CA THR A 61 -7.38 4.80 3.38
C THR A 61 -6.24 5.59 2.74
N VAL A 62 -6.22 5.65 1.41
CA VAL A 62 -5.33 6.52 0.64
C VAL A 62 -6.19 7.42 -0.22
N HIS A 63 -5.93 8.72 -0.13
CA HIS A 63 -6.71 9.71 -0.85
C HIS A 63 -6.45 9.66 -2.36
N HIS A 64 -5.20 9.43 -2.79
CA HIS A 64 -4.82 9.33 -4.20
C HIS A 64 -3.60 8.42 -4.39
N SER A 65 -3.68 7.50 -5.36
CA SER A 65 -2.61 6.57 -5.69
C SER A 65 -2.55 6.27 -7.19
N LEU A 66 -1.36 6.39 -7.76
CA LEU A 66 -0.99 6.08 -9.15
C LEU A 66 0.21 5.13 -9.14
N GLY A 67 0.02 3.89 -9.60
CA GLY A 67 1.04 2.85 -9.57
C GLY A 67 0.47 1.43 -9.71
N ALA A 68 1.35 0.44 -9.52
CA ALA A 68 1.01 -0.98 -9.38
C ALA A 68 0.24 -1.23 -8.07
N ASP A 69 -0.25 -2.46 -7.84
CA ASP A 69 -0.92 -2.84 -6.60
C ASP A 69 -0.01 -2.60 -5.39
N TYR A 70 -0.59 -2.13 -4.28
CA TYR A 70 0.11 -1.81 -3.04
C TYR A 70 -0.09 -2.94 -2.03
N PHE A 71 0.84 -3.05 -1.08
CA PHE A 71 0.65 -3.89 0.08
C PHE A 71 1.23 -3.20 1.31
N SER A 72 0.66 -3.50 2.47
CA SER A 72 1.12 -2.93 3.73
C SER A 72 1.51 -4.05 4.66
N ASN A 73 2.60 -3.82 5.36
CA ASN A 73 3.14 -4.74 6.34
C ASN A 73 2.67 -4.32 7.71
N VAL A 74 1.85 -5.16 8.31
CA VAL A 74 1.40 -5.01 9.68
C VAL A 74 2.34 -5.86 10.54
N TYR A 75 3.12 -5.21 11.39
CA TYR A 75 4.03 -5.85 12.31
C TYR A 75 3.35 -5.97 13.68
N ILE A 76 3.12 -7.21 14.11
CA ILE A 76 2.52 -7.53 15.40
C ILE A 76 3.62 -8.17 16.27
N PRO A 77 3.73 -7.78 17.55
CA PRO A 77 4.71 -8.38 18.47
C PRO A 77 4.59 -9.91 18.52
N ASP A 78 5.72 -10.62 18.57
CA ASP A 78 5.80 -12.10 18.54
C ASP A 78 5.18 -12.80 19.77
N GLY A 79 4.98 -12.06 20.86
CA GLY A 79 4.18 -12.48 22.01
C GLY A 79 2.69 -12.71 21.69
N PHE A 80 2.22 -12.26 20.52
CA PHE A 80 0.88 -12.53 20.02
C PHE A 80 0.91 -13.45 18.79
N GLN A 81 -0.13 -14.27 18.68
CA GLN A 81 -0.43 -15.07 17.52
C GLN A 81 -1.64 -14.50 16.77
N VAL A 82 -1.51 -14.35 15.45
CA VAL A 82 -2.64 -14.07 14.57
C VAL A 82 -3.25 -15.38 14.09
N VAL A 83 -4.54 -15.57 14.34
CA VAL A 83 -5.24 -16.85 14.06
C VAL A 83 -5.64 -16.96 12.59
N ASN A 84 -6.04 -15.85 11.98
CA ASN A 84 -6.64 -15.83 10.64
C ASN A 84 -5.65 -15.51 9.50
N LYS A 85 -4.38 -15.26 9.80
CA LYS A 85 -3.32 -15.02 8.80
C LYS A 85 -2.00 -15.65 9.20
N LYS A 86 -1.22 -16.06 8.20
CA LYS A 86 0.14 -16.58 8.40
C LYS A 86 1.14 -15.43 8.36
N PRO A 87 2.13 -15.42 9.26
CA PRO A 87 3.22 -14.46 9.16
C PRO A 87 4.10 -14.77 7.96
N TYR A 88 4.79 -13.75 7.45
CA TYR A 88 5.75 -13.89 6.36
C TYR A 88 7.05 -13.13 6.67
N ALA A 89 8.03 -13.18 5.77
CA ALA A 89 9.34 -12.58 6.01
C ALA A 89 9.32 -11.06 6.24
N GLY A 90 8.26 -10.36 5.80
CA GLY A 90 8.21 -8.91 5.76
C GLY A 90 9.09 -8.35 4.64
N ALA A 91 8.90 -7.07 4.32
CA ALA A 91 9.89 -6.33 3.56
C ALA A 91 11.17 -6.06 4.38
N GLU A 92 10.98 -5.84 5.67
CA GLU A 92 12.05 -5.74 6.66
C GLU A 92 11.79 -6.68 7.85
N LYS A 93 12.85 -7.32 8.35
CA LYS A 93 12.78 -8.15 9.55
C LYS A 93 13.01 -7.30 10.80
N ILE A 94 11.93 -7.00 11.52
CA ILE A 94 11.98 -6.26 12.78
C ILE A 94 12.08 -7.26 13.93
N LYS A 95 13.11 -7.13 14.78
CA LYS A 95 13.30 -8.02 15.93
C LYS A 95 12.15 -7.88 16.92
N GLY A 96 11.56 -9.00 17.35
CA GLY A 96 10.41 -9.02 18.26
C GLY A 96 9.05 -8.88 17.58
N TYR A 97 9.01 -8.89 16.25
CA TYR A 97 7.77 -8.74 15.48
C TYR A 97 7.62 -9.82 14.41
N LEU A 98 6.37 -10.16 14.13
CA LEU A 98 5.95 -10.95 12.98
C LEU A 98 5.24 -10.04 11.98
N ALA A 99 5.62 -10.14 10.71
CA ALA A 99 5.02 -9.36 9.64
C ALA A 99 3.83 -10.08 9.03
N TYR A 100 2.74 -9.34 8.79
CA TYR A 100 1.54 -9.82 8.12
C TYR A 100 1.22 -8.90 6.95
N GLN A 101 1.02 -9.50 5.77
CA GLN A 101 0.68 -8.74 4.57
C GLN A 101 -0.81 -8.42 4.56
N MET A 102 -1.13 -7.15 4.41
CA MET A 102 -2.46 -6.66 4.07
C MET A 102 -2.49 -6.29 2.59
N ASN A 103 -3.38 -6.94 1.85
CA ASN A 103 -3.51 -6.70 0.42
C ASN A 103 -4.35 -5.44 0.23
N MET A 104 -3.78 -4.45 -0.46
CA MET A 104 -4.47 -3.20 -0.77
C MET A 104 -4.89 -3.21 -2.23
N LYS A 105 -6.20 -3.23 -2.47
CA LYS A 105 -6.71 -3.07 -3.83
C LYS A 105 -6.80 -1.59 -4.14
N ARG A 106 -6.22 -1.20 -5.27
CA ARG A 106 -6.27 0.19 -5.73
C ARG A 106 -7.72 0.60 -5.97
N LYS A 107 -8.13 1.67 -5.31
CA LYS A 107 -9.39 2.36 -5.59
C LYS A 107 -9.15 3.86 -5.60
N TYR A 108 -9.78 4.56 -6.54
CA TYR A 108 -9.70 6.01 -6.60
C TYR A 108 -10.59 6.62 -5.52
N ARG A 109 -10.02 7.38 -4.57
CA ARG A 109 -10.74 8.05 -3.47
C ARG A 109 -11.61 7.10 -2.62
N ASP A 110 -11.10 5.92 -2.27
CA ASP A 110 -11.83 4.95 -1.45
C ASP A 110 -10.88 4.16 -0.53
N VAL A 111 -11.46 3.43 0.42
CA VAL A 111 -10.76 2.52 1.34
C VAL A 111 -9.95 1.50 0.53
N LEU A 112 -8.63 1.51 0.71
CA LEU A 112 -7.72 0.61 -0.02
C LEU A 112 -7.81 -0.82 0.49
N SER A 113 -7.95 -0.96 1.81
CA SER A 113 -8.17 -2.24 2.45
C SER A 113 -8.75 -2.04 3.84
N ALA A 114 -9.61 -2.97 4.22
CA ALA A 114 -10.06 -3.15 5.58
C ALA A 114 -9.87 -4.63 5.88
N GLU A 115 -9.01 -4.93 6.83
CA GLU A 115 -8.74 -6.30 7.25
C GLU A 115 -8.84 -6.42 8.77
N ASP A 116 -9.42 -7.53 9.18
CA ASP A 116 -9.47 -7.95 10.57
C ASP A 116 -8.29 -8.85 10.88
N PHE A 117 -7.58 -8.56 11.96
CA PHE A 117 -6.57 -9.43 12.55
C PHE A 117 -7.12 -9.97 13.87
N ILE A 118 -7.27 -11.30 13.96
CA ILE A 118 -7.67 -11.97 15.19
C ILE A 118 -6.41 -12.30 15.96
N ILE A 119 -6.18 -11.58 17.04
CA ILE A 119 -4.94 -11.63 17.82
C ILE A 119 -5.21 -12.33 19.15
N THR A 120 -4.43 -13.35 19.46
CA THR A 120 -4.47 -14.05 20.75
C THR A 120 -3.07 -14.06 21.37
N PRO A 121 -2.94 -14.11 22.71
CA PRO A 121 -1.65 -14.38 23.34
C PRO A 121 -1.05 -15.67 22.78
N SER A 122 0.24 -15.69 22.47
CA SER A 122 0.95 -16.89 22.02
C SER A 122 1.01 -17.96 23.13
N SER A 123 0.91 -17.55 24.40
CA SER A 123 0.78 -18.46 25.55
C SER A 123 -0.07 -17.82 26.67
N PRO A 124 -0.90 -18.59 27.39
CA PRO A 124 -1.84 -18.09 28.40
C PRO A 124 -1.19 -17.29 29.55
N ASP A 125 0.07 -17.57 29.87
CA ASP A 125 0.79 -16.97 31.01
C ASP A 125 1.83 -15.93 30.56
N THR A 126 1.80 -15.51 29.30
CA THR A 126 2.77 -14.52 28.81
C THR A 126 2.33 -13.12 29.21
N ASN A 127 3.11 -12.47 30.07
CA ASN A 127 2.98 -11.04 30.31
C ASN A 127 3.48 -10.31 29.06
N ILE A 128 2.56 -9.92 28.18
CA ILE A 128 2.90 -9.25 26.93
C ILE A 128 3.04 -7.76 27.22
N GLU A 129 4.26 -7.23 27.07
CA GLU A 129 4.50 -5.80 27.21
C GLU A 129 3.65 -5.02 26.21
N ALA A 130 3.10 -3.89 26.67
CA ALA A 130 2.32 -2.97 25.85
C ALA A 130 3.21 -2.34 24.77
N THR A 131 3.37 -3.07 23.67
CA THR A 131 4.21 -2.72 22.53
C THR A 131 3.34 -2.25 21.36
N PRO A 132 3.79 -1.23 20.61
CA PRO A 132 3.01 -0.68 19.52
C PRO A 132 2.91 -1.66 18.35
N ILE A 133 1.79 -1.65 17.65
CA ILE A 133 1.65 -2.31 16.34
C ILE A 133 2.20 -1.34 15.29
N LEU A 134 3.10 -1.82 14.43
CA LEU A 134 3.71 -0.99 13.39
C LEU A 134 3.05 -1.30 12.05
N VAL A 135 2.76 -0.26 11.27
CA VAL A 135 2.23 -0.40 9.91
C VAL A 135 3.17 0.30 8.94
N HIS A 136 3.71 -0.46 7.99
CA HIS A 136 4.59 0.04 6.95
C HIS A 136 3.90 -0.07 5.58
N PHE A 137 3.93 1.00 4.79
CA PHE A 137 3.30 1.09 3.48
C PHE A 137 4.35 0.95 2.37
N GLU A 138 4.13 0.03 1.43
CA GLU A 138 4.93 -0.13 0.21
C GLU A 138 4.11 0.07 -1.06
#